data_AF-A0A2M7U9M3-F1
#
_entry.id   AF-A0A2M7U9M3-F1
#
_cell.length_a   1.000
_cell.length_b   1.000
_cell.length_c   1.000
_cell.angle_alpha   90.00
_cell.angle_beta   90.00
_cell.angle_gamma   90.00
#
_symmetry.space_group_name_H-M   'P 1'
#
loop_
_entity.id
_entity.type
_entity.pdbx_description
1 polymer ?
#
loop_
_entity_poly.entity_id
_entity_poly.type
_entity_poly.pdbx_seq_one_letter_code
_entity_poly.pdbx_strand_id
1 'polypeptide(L)'
;EDVGGPGTTAALAMLNDAVKKGGAMGSRSVGGMSGAFIPVSEDQGMINAALAGHITLEKLEAMTAVCSVGLDMIAVPGDTTAETLSAIIADECAIGMINSKTTAVRIIPVPGMVAGEIVHYGGLLGSAPIMPVSRLSAKVFIGRGGRIQAPLQSLSN
;
A
#
# COMPACT_ATOMS: atom_id res chain seq x y z
N GLU A 1 4.06 -3.17 -21.84
CA GLU A 1 3.37 -3.71 -20.66
C GLU A 1 4.18 -3.30 -19.45
N ASP A 2 3.55 -2.73 -18.43
CA ASP A 2 4.24 -2.24 -17.23
C ASP A 2 3.36 -2.45 -15.99
N VAL A 3 3.99 -2.49 -14.82
CA VAL A 3 3.31 -2.63 -13.53
C VAL A 3 2.44 -1.39 -13.25
N GLY A 4 1.24 -1.62 -12.72
CA GLY A 4 0.23 -0.58 -12.48
C GLY A 4 -0.88 -0.55 -13.53
N GLY A 5 -0.67 -1.17 -14.69
CA GLY A 5 -1.69 -1.34 -15.71
C GLY A 5 -2.90 -2.22 -15.31
N PRO A 6 -3.92 -2.29 -16.18
CA PRO A 6 -4.98 -3.28 -16.06
C PRO A 6 -4.40 -4.69 -16.01
N GLY A 7 -4.90 -5.54 -15.10
CA GLY A 7 -4.40 -6.90 -14.91
C GLY A 7 -3.29 -7.04 -13.87
N THR A 8 -2.56 -5.97 -13.50
CA THR A 8 -1.49 -6.06 -12.48
C THR A 8 -1.98 -6.65 -11.16
N THR A 9 -3.17 -6.25 -10.69
CA THR A 9 -3.75 -6.76 -9.44
C THR A 9 -4.07 -8.25 -9.55
N ALA A 10 -4.57 -8.72 -10.70
CA ALA A 10 -4.85 -10.13 -10.93
C ALA A 10 -3.55 -10.96 -11.01
N ALA A 11 -2.55 -10.46 -11.73
CA ALA A 11 -1.23 -11.10 -11.82
C ALA A 11 -0.57 -11.21 -10.43
N LEU A 12 -0.65 -10.16 -9.62
CA LEU A 12 -0.15 -10.16 -8.25
C LEU A 12 -0.91 -11.17 -7.37
N ALA A 13 -2.23 -11.25 -7.49
CA ALA A 13 -3.03 -12.23 -6.75
C ALA A 13 -2.62 -13.68 -7.11
N MET A 14 -2.44 -13.96 -8.39
CA MET A 14 -1.95 -15.26 -8.87
C MET A 14 -0.56 -15.59 -8.31
N LEU A 15 0.36 -14.63 -8.33
CA LEU A 15 1.70 -14.79 -7.76
C LEU A 15 1.64 -15.07 -6.26
N ASN A 16 0.85 -14.28 -5.52
CA ASN A 16 0.74 -14.41 -4.06
C ASN A 16 0.15 -15.77 -3.65
N ASP A 17 -0.89 -16.22 -4.35
CA ASP A 17 -1.50 -17.53 -4.13
C ASP A 17 -0.52 -18.68 -4.40
N ALA A 18 0.23 -18.62 -5.50
CA ALA A 18 1.26 -19.61 -5.82
C ALA A 18 2.35 -19.67 -4.74
N VAL A 19 2.84 -18.52 -4.27
CA VAL A 19 3.85 -18.43 -3.20
C VAL A 19 3.31 -18.98 -1.88
N LYS A 20 2.07 -18.65 -1.51
CA LYS A 20 1.43 -19.16 -0.28
C LYS A 20 1.25 -20.67 -0.32
N LYS A 21 0.77 -21.23 -1.44
CA LYS A 21 0.63 -22.68 -1.63
C LYS A 21 1.98 -23.39 -1.58
N GLY A 22 2.99 -22.85 -2.26
CA GLY A 22 4.37 -23.37 -2.20
C GLY A 22 4.94 -23.34 -0.78
N GLY A 23 4.76 -22.22 -0.07
CA GLY A 23 5.19 -22.07 1.33
C GLY A 23 4.49 -23.04 2.28
N ALA A 24 3.18 -23.26 2.11
CA ALA A 24 2.42 -24.21 2.89
C ALA A 24 2.83 -25.68 2.64
N MET A 25 3.24 -26.00 1.40
CA MET A 25 3.77 -27.33 1.06
C MET A 25 5.16 -27.57 1.68
N GLY A 26 6.02 -26.54 1.73
CA GLY A 26 7.43 -26.66 2.12
C GLY A 26 7.75 -26.34 3.57
N SER A 27 6.82 -25.78 4.35
CA SER A 27 7.06 -25.34 5.73
C SER A 27 6.15 -26.01 6.74
N ARG A 28 6.69 -26.36 7.91
CA ARG A 28 5.91 -26.85 9.07
C ARG A 28 5.27 -25.72 9.88
N SER A 29 5.72 -24.48 9.68
CA SER A 29 5.20 -23.29 10.36
C SER A 29 5.12 -22.12 9.38
N VAL A 30 3.93 -21.85 8.88
CA VAL A 30 3.66 -20.75 7.94
C VAL A 30 3.31 -19.50 8.74
N GLY A 31 3.99 -18.39 8.48
CA GLY A 31 3.71 -17.10 9.11
C GLY A 31 2.68 -16.27 8.35
N GLY A 32 2.05 -15.30 9.00
CA GLY A 32 0.99 -14.47 8.41
C GLY A 32 1.44 -13.50 7.30
N MET A 33 2.74 -13.24 7.18
CA MET A 33 3.33 -12.31 6.19
C MET A 33 3.96 -13.03 4.99
N SER A 34 3.71 -14.33 4.81
CA SER A 34 4.20 -15.07 3.65
C SER A 34 3.46 -14.62 2.38
N GLY A 35 4.12 -13.83 1.54
CA GLY A 35 3.54 -13.39 0.26
C GLY A 35 4.34 -12.32 -0.48
N ALA A 36 3.76 -11.85 -1.58
CA ALA A 36 4.36 -10.80 -2.41
C ALA A 36 4.36 -9.45 -1.69
N PHE A 37 5.54 -8.82 -1.67
CA PHE A 37 5.81 -7.51 -1.11
C PHE A 37 5.94 -6.48 -2.25
N ILE A 38 5.43 -5.26 -2.02
CA ILE A 38 5.32 -4.22 -3.06
C ILE A 38 6.07 -2.95 -2.59
N PRO A 39 7.41 -2.97 -2.49
CA PRO A 39 8.15 -1.83 -1.96
C PRO A 39 8.43 -0.81 -3.08
N VAL A 40 7.69 0.30 -3.07
CA VAL A 40 7.84 1.34 -4.10
C VAL A 40 9.24 1.95 -4.11
N SER A 41 9.92 2.04 -2.97
CA SER A 41 11.26 2.63 -2.85
C SER A 41 12.42 1.64 -2.95
N GLU A 42 12.16 0.34 -2.94
CA GLU A 42 13.23 -0.68 -2.86
C GLU A 42 13.35 -1.48 -4.17
N ASP A 43 12.31 -1.52 -5.00
CA ASP A 43 12.31 -2.18 -6.30
C ASP A 43 12.46 -1.16 -7.45
N GLN A 44 13.48 -1.34 -8.29
CA GLN A 44 13.77 -0.41 -9.39
C GLN A 44 12.64 -0.36 -10.44
N GLY A 45 11.95 -1.47 -10.69
CA GLY A 45 10.81 -1.53 -11.60
C GLY A 45 9.63 -0.71 -11.06
N MET A 46 9.36 -0.85 -9.76
CA MET A 46 8.34 -0.07 -9.06
C MET A 46 8.66 1.42 -9.04
N ILE A 47 9.92 1.81 -8.78
CA ILE A 47 10.37 3.21 -8.85
C ILE A 47 10.12 3.78 -10.25
N ASN A 48 10.55 3.06 -11.29
CA ASN A 48 10.41 3.51 -12.67
C ASN A 48 8.94 3.66 -13.07
N ALA A 49 8.08 2.71 -12.69
CA ALA A 49 6.66 2.75 -12.98
C ALA A 49 5.92 3.85 -12.20
N ALA A 50 6.32 4.12 -10.95
CA ALA A 50 5.80 5.25 -10.17
C ALA A 50 6.22 6.60 -10.79
N LEU A 51 7.48 6.74 -11.22
CA LEU A 51 7.96 7.94 -11.93
C LEU A 51 7.26 8.15 -13.28
N ALA A 52 6.96 7.07 -14.00
CA ALA A 52 6.19 7.11 -15.23
C ALA A 52 4.69 7.40 -15.00
N GLY A 53 4.23 7.43 -13.75
CA GLY A 53 2.83 7.64 -13.39
C GLY A 53 1.93 6.42 -13.63
N HIS A 54 2.50 5.24 -13.88
CA HIS A 54 1.76 4.00 -14.07
C HIS A 54 1.22 3.42 -12.76
N ILE A 55 1.92 3.71 -11.65
CA ILE A 55 1.51 3.33 -10.30
C ILE A 55 1.07 4.57 -9.54
N THR A 56 -0.22 4.65 -9.22
CA THR A 56 -0.78 5.65 -8.29
C THR A 56 -0.94 5.06 -6.89
N LEU A 57 -1.18 5.92 -5.90
CA LEU A 57 -1.44 5.47 -4.53
C LEU A 57 -2.68 4.56 -4.46
N GLU A 58 -3.73 4.90 -5.19
CA GLU A 58 -4.98 4.12 -5.28
C GLU A 58 -4.76 2.78 -5.98
N LYS A 59 -3.82 2.72 -6.94
CA LYS A 59 -3.45 1.45 -7.56
C LYS A 59 -2.69 0.56 -6.59
N LEU A 60 -1.80 1.12 -5.78
CA LEU A 60 -1.11 0.40 -4.72
C LEU A 60 -2.11 -0.12 -3.68
N GLU A 61 -3.05 0.72 -3.25
CA GLU A 61 -4.17 0.35 -2.38
C GLU A 61 -5.00 -0.80 -2.98
N ALA A 62 -5.35 -0.74 -4.26
CA ALA A 62 -6.03 -1.86 -4.92
C ALA A 62 -5.18 -3.14 -4.95
N MET A 63 -3.85 -3.02 -5.06
CA MET A 63 -2.92 -4.15 -4.97
C MET A 63 -2.80 -4.68 -3.53
N THR A 64 -2.98 -3.83 -2.51
CA THR A 64 -2.96 -4.28 -1.12
C THR A 64 -4.11 -5.23 -0.81
N ALA A 65 -5.26 -5.11 -1.47
CA ALA A 65 -6.37 -6.05 -1.29
C ALA A 65 -5.97 -7.53 -1.51
N VAL A 66 -4.95 -7.80 -2.33
CA VAL A 66 -4.50 -9.16 -2.67
C VAL A 66 -3.06 -9.48 -2.22
N CYS A 67 -2.29 -8.49 -1.75
CA CYS A 67 -0.93 -8.68 -1.25
C CYS A 67 -0.89 -9.07 0.24
N SER A 68 0.29 -9.26 0.83
CA SER A 68 0.43 -9.64 2.25
C SER A 68 0.83 -8.50 3.21
N VAL A 69 1.33 -7.36 2.73
CA VAL A 69 2.00 -6.35 3.59
C VAL A 69 1.21 -5.05 3.76
N GLY A 70 0.61 -4.53 2.69
CA GLY A 70 -0.06 -3.22 2.70
C GLY A 70 0.76 -2.14 2.00
N LEU A 71 0.51 -0.88 2.36
CA LEU A 71 1.20 0.29 1.80
C LEU A 71 2.55 0.47 2.49
N ASP A 72 3.65 0.30 1.75
CA ASP A 72 4.98 0.32 2.35
C ASP A 72 5.98 1.20 1.60
N MET A 73 6.77 1.96 2.37
CA MET A 73 7.79 2.91 1.90
C MET A 73 7.27 3.88 0.84
N ILE A 74 6.09 4.45 1.07
CA ILE A 74 5.51 5.43 0.16
C ILE A 74 5.89 6.83 0.61
N ALA A 75 6.69 7.52 -0.20
CA ALA A 75 7.00 8.93 0.03
C ALA A 75 5.88 9.82 -0.53
N VAL A 76 5.42 10.79 0.26
CA VAL A 76 4.35 11.74 -0.11
C VAL A 76 4.80 13.18 0.16
N PRO A 77 4.13 14.19 -0.43
CA PRO A 77 4.45 15.59 -0.18
C PRO A 77 4.41 15.93 1.29
N GLY A 78 5.37 16.74 1.75
CA GLY A 78 5.50 17.11 3.16
C GLY A 78 4.36 17.97 3.71
N ASP A 79 3.56 18.58 2.83
CA ASP A 79 2.35 19.32 3.16
C ASP A 79 1.09 18.44 3.26
N THR A 80 1.23 17.12 3.10
CA THR A 80 0.12 16.17 3.28
C THR A 80 -0.40 16.25 4.72
N THR A 81 -1.69 16.58 4.87
CA THR A 81 -2.29 16.82 6.19
C THR A 81 -2.40 15.55 7.03
N ALA A 82 -2.40 15.70 8.35
CA ALA A 82 -2.59 14.57 9.27
C ALA A 82 -3.95 13.87 9.04
N GLU A 83 -4.99 14.62 8.68
CA GLU A 83 -6.30 14.07 8.33
C GLU A 83 -6.23 13.22 7.07
N THR A 84 -5.52 13.64 6.03
CA THR A 84 -5.32 12.85 4.81
C THR A 84 -4.54 11.57 5.11
N LEU A 85 -3.44 11.65 5.87
CA LEU A 85 -2.67 10.47 6.28
C LEU A 85 -3.51 9.50 7.11
N SER A 86 -4.33 10.02 8.03
CA SER A 86 -5.22 9.21 8.85
C SER A 86 -6.30 8.51 8.02
N ALA A 87 -6.79 9.16 6.96
CA ALA A 87 -7.75 8.55 6.04
C ALA A 87 -7.13 7.39 5.24
N ILE A 88 -5.92 7.58 4.71
CA ILE A 88 -5.21 6.51 4.00
C ILE A 88 -4.97 5.31 4.93
N ILE A 89 -4.62 5.56 6.19
CA ILE A 89 -4.49 4.49 7.20
C ILE A 89 -5.83 3.80 7.44
N ALA A 90 -6.92 4.57 7.56
CA ALA A 90 -8.26 4.01 7.76
C ALA A 90 -8.72 3.12 6.60
N ASP A 91 -8.42 3.52 5.35
CA ASP A 91 -8.73 2.75 4.15
C ASP A 91 -7.97 1.41 4.14
N GLU A 92 -6.66 1.42 4.40
CA GLU A 92 -5.85 0.20 4.47
C GLU A 92 -6.25 -0.70 5.66
N CYS A 93 -6.66 -0.11 6.79
CA CYS A 93 -7.27 -0.85 7.90
C CYS A 93 -8.58 -1.52 7.47
N ALA A 94 -9.44 -0.82 6.71
CA ALA A 94 -10.71 -1.38 6.23
C ALA A 94 -10.47 -2.55 5.27
N ILE A 95 -9.53 -2.42 4.33
CA ILE A 95 -9.09 -3.51 3.45
C ILE A 95 -8.62 -4.71 4.26
N GLY A 96 -7.83 -4.47 5.31
CA GLY A 96 -7.35 -5.53 6.21
C GLY A 96 -8.47 -6.24 6.95
N MET A 97 -9.35 -5.48 7.60
CA MET A 97 -10.47 -6.00 8.39
C MET A 97 -11.46 -6.79 7.55
N ILE A 98 -11.83 -6.30 6.37
CA ILE A 98 -12.81 -6.95 5.48
C ILE A 98 -12.24 -8.26 4.92
N ASN A 99 -10.97 -8.25 4.51
CA ASN A 99 -10.34 -9.43 3.90
C ASN A 99 -9.71 -10.37 4.93
N SER A 100 -9.92 -10.14 6.24
CA SER A 100 -9.32 -10.91 7.32
C SER A 100 -7.81 -11.11 7.17
N LYS A 101 -7.11 -10.03 6.78
CA LYS A 101 -5.67 -10.03 6.54
C LYS A 101 -4.98 -8.97 7.38
N THR A 102 -3.71 -9.20 7.67
CA THR A 102 -2.84 -8.18 8.25
C THR A 102 -2.47 -7.18 7.17
N THR A 103 -2.57 -5.89 7.50
CA THR A 103 -2.09 -4.78 6.69
C THR A 103 -1.21 -3.88 7.55
N ALA A 104 -0.30 -3.18 6.88
CA ALA A 104 0.57 -2.17 7.46
C ALA A 104 0.59 -0.95 6.55
N VAL A 105 0.83 0.22 7.15
CA VAL A 105 1.00 1.47 6.43
C VAL A 105 2.30 2.12 6.88
N ARG A 106 3.22 2.32 5.95
CA ARG A 106 4.44 3.10 6.10
C ARG A 106 4.47 4.18 5.03
N ILE A 107 3.95 5.35 5.39
CA ILE A 107 3.94 6.56 4.55
C ILE A 107 4.91 7.58 5.16
N ILE A 108 5.70 8.22 4.30
CA ILE A 108 6.75 9.15 4.68
C ILE A 108 6.45 10.51 4.05
N PRO A 109 5.83 11.45 4.78
CA PRO A 109 5.72 12.84 4.35
C PRO A 109 7.11 13.48 4.33
N VAL A 110 7.52 14.03 3.19
CA VAL A 110 8.87 14.60 3.04
C VAL A 110 8.81 16.12 3.03
N PRO A 111 9.23 16.82 4.10
CA PRO A 111 9.12 18.27 4.23
C PRO A 111 9.79 19.02 3.07
N GLY A 112 9.08 20.00 2.52
CA GLY A 112 9.59 20.86 1.45
C GLY A 112 9.62 20.22 0.06
N MET A 113 9.22 18.96 -0.07
CA MET A 113 9.18 18.25 -1.35
C MET A 113 7.75 18.10 -1.87
N VAL A 114 7.62 18.05 -3.20
CA VAL A 114 6.36 17.94 -3.93
C VAL A 114 6.32 16.70 -4.82
N ALA A 115 5.13 16.32 -5.27
CA ALA A 115 4.93 15.14 -6.10
C ALA A 115 5.74 15.20 -7.40
N GLY A 116 6.36 14.07 -7.78
CA GLY A 116 7.23 13.93 -8.95
C GLY A 116 8.73 14.15 -8.65
N GLU A 117 9.08 14.71 -7.49
CA GLU A 117 10.48 14.76 -7.05
C GLU A 117 10.94 13.39 -6.52
N ILE A 118 12.26 13.23 -6.33
CA ILE A 118 12.85 12.01 -5.76
C ILE A 118 13.56 12.38 -4.47
N VAL A 119 13.17 11.74 -3.37
CA VAL A 119 13.89 11.84 -2.09
C VAL A 119 14.99 10.78 -2.05
N HIS A 120 16.18 11.20 -1.61
CA HIS A 120 17.30 10.30 -1.34
C HIS A 120 17.48 10.18 0.17
N TYR A 121 17.16 9.01 0.74
CA TYR A 121 17.31 8.78 2.18
C TYR A 121 18.77 8.51 2.58
N GLY A 122 19.62 8.18 1.61
CA GLY A 122 21.04 7.87 1.81
C GLY A 122 21.29 6.47 2.38
N GLY A 123 22.51 5.97 2.18
CA GLY A 123 22.94 4.66 2.69
C GLY A 123 22.07 3.51 2.17
N LEU A 124 21.61 2.65 3.10
CA LEU A 124 20.82 1.45 2.81
C LEU A 124 19.32 1.73 2.56
N LEU A 125 18.84 2.94 2.84
CA LEU A 125 17.40 3.27 2.77
C LEU A 125 16.94 3.70 1.36
N GLY A 126 17.87 3.78 0.41
CA GLY A 126 17.58 4.00 -1.00
C GLY A 126 17.00 5.38 -1.31
N SER A 127 16.17 5.41 -2.36
CA SER A 127 15.48 6.61 -2.85
C SER A 127 14.03 6.28 -3.17
N ALA A 128 13.13 7.24 -2.99
CA ALA A 128 11.72 7.07 -3.30
C ALA A 128 11.20 8.23 -4.16
N PRO A 129 10.38 7.97 -5.19
CA PRO A 129 9.62 9.02 -5.84
C PRO A 129 8.55 9.56 -4.89
N ILE A 130 8.40 10.88 -4.81
CA ILE A 130 7.31 11.52 -4.07
C ILE A 130 6.02 11.31 -4.88
N MET A 131 5.14 10.47 -4.37
CA MET A 131 3.88 10.13 -5.04
C MET A 131 2.81 11.19 -4.79
N PRO A 132 1.98 11.53 -5.77
CA PRO A 132 0.86 12.45 -5.56
C PRO A 132 -0.16 11.84 -4.59
N VAL A 133 -0.77 12.71 -3.78
CA VAL A 133 -1.88 12.37 -2.89
C VAL A 133 -3.08 13.25 -3.25
N SER A 134 -4.29 12.69 -3.15
CA SER A 134 -5.53 13.44 -3.37
C SER A 134 -5.60 14.69 -2.47
N ARG A 135 -6.00 15.83 -3.06
CA ARG A 135 -6.18 17.10 -2.35
C ARG A 135 -7.59 17.28 -1.76
N LEU A 136 -8.45 16.28 -1.91
CA LEU A 136 -9.78 16.30 -1.31
C LEU A 136 -9.65 16.22 0.22
N SER A 137 -10.48 16.98 0.93
CA SER A 137 -10.40 17.05 2.38
C SER A 137 -11.01 15.82 3.04
N ALA A 138 -10.21 15.11 3.84
CA ALA A 138 -10.67 14.03 4.71
C ALA A 138 -11.10 14.51 6.12
N LYS A 139 -11.06 15.82 6.38
CA LYS A 139 -11.22 16.40 7.71
C LYS A 139 -12.55 16.05 8.37
N VAL A 140 -13.64 16.08 7.60
CA VAL A 140 -14.98 15.74 8.13
C VAL A 140 -15.05 14.28 8.53
N PHE A 141 -14.50 13.37 7.72
CA PHE A 141 -14.53 11.94 7.99
C PHE A 141 -13.71 11.60 9.25
N ILE A 142 -12.46 12.03 9.31
CA ILE A 142 -11.57 11.78 10.45
C ILE A 142 -12.06 12.49 11.71
N GLY A 143 -12.61 13.70 11.57
CA GLY A 143 -13.16 14.47 12.68
C GLY A 143 -14.39 13.84 13.34
N ARG A 144 -15.05 12.85 12.72
CA ARG A 144 -16.15 12.10 13.37
C ARG A 144 -15.67 11.31 14.59
N GLY A 145 -14.41 10.87 14.58
CA GLY A 145 -13.84 10.04 15.63
C GLY A 145 -14.66 8.78 15.94
N GLY A 146 -14.47 8.22 17.13
CA GLY A 146 -15.23 7.04 17.58
C GLY A 146 -14.62 5.72 17.11
N ARG A 147 -15.48 4.73 16.85
CA ARG A 147 -15.08 3.34 16.56
C ARG A 147 -15.79 2.84 15.30
N ILE A 148 -15.01 2.38 14.32
CA ILE A 148 -15.51 1.59 13.19
C ILE A 148 -15.89 0.21 13.73
N GLN A 149 -17.13 -0.20 13.52
CA GLN A 149 -17.63 -1.50 13.98
C GLN A 149 -16.99 -2.64 13.18
N ALA A 150 -16.81 -3.79 13.82
CA ALA A 150 -16.24 -4.95 13.16
C ALA A 150 -17.14 -5.42 11.99
N PRO A 151 -16.56 -5.85 10.86
CA PRO A 151 -17.34 -6.36 9.74
C PRO A 151 -18.07 -7.66 10.10
N LEU A 152 -19.25 -7.88 9.51
CA LEU A 152 -19.98 -9.14 9.62
C LEU A 152 -19.28 -10.21 8.79
N GLN A 153 -18.65 -11.19 9.43
CA GLN A 153 -17.93 -12.26 8.72
C GLN A 153 -18.84 -13.38 8.18
N SER A 154 -20.05 -13.55 8.73
CA SER A 154 -20.94 -14.66 8.38
C SER A 154 -21.75 -14.47 7.09
N LEU A 155 -21.75 -13.26 6.53
CA LEU A 155 -22.42 -12.91 5.28
C LEU A 155 -21.35 -12.52 4.25
N SER A 156 -20.50 -13.48 3.87
CA SER A 156 -19.63 -13.31 2.71
C SER A 156 -20.47 -13.38 1.44
N ASN A 157 -20.33 -12.38 0.56
CA ASN A 157 -20.88 -12.42 -0.81
C ASN A 157 -20.20 -13.49 -1.65
#